data_AF-A0AAV0G392-F1
#
_entry.id   AF-A0AAV0G392-F1
#
_cell.length_a   1.000
_cell.length_b   1.000
_cell.length_c   1.000
_cell.angle_alpha   90.00
_cell.angle_beta   90.00
_cell.angle_gamma   90.00
#
_symmetry.space_group_name_H-M   'P 1'
#
loop_
_entity.id
_entity.type
_entity.pdbx_description
1 polymer ?
#
loop_
_entity_poly.entity_id
_entity_poly.type
_entity_poly.pdbx_seq_one_letter_code
_entity_poly.pdbx_strand_id
1 'polypeptide(L)'
;MYLVDPFPRTYTLATAAPAMAKLQATADTNSIEDIDRVNFHQTQRRCPYSLLDTSESSSADIKEEDELKRLLIPRIEDLPSAPPSAVDSNFVTYYAPDFMKPGHDQYVRRHANGLCVIGIASTHVAFKDEGGITAVDFNVGKSDRSGIKVTGKRKKNAQHFESNSALCKVSTKDNSYVVRCCVKGSLLEVNERLIEHPELLISSAEREGYIGIIMPKPAEWPTTKASLLLLGQQ
;
A
#
# COMPACT_ATOMS: atom_id res chain seq x y z
N MET A 1 -58.48 8.65 42.64
CA MET A 1 -58.80 9.96 43.23
C MET A 1 -57.83 10.95 42.60
N TYR A 2 -58.31 11.70 41.59
CA TYR A 2 -57.68 12.85 40.90
C TYR A 2 -56.33 12.61 40.18
N LEU A 3 -56.03 13.08 38.97
CA LEU A 3 -56.74 13.83 37.91
C LEU A 3 -55.75 13.93 36.71
N VAL A 4 -56.25 13.71 35.48
CA VAL A 4 -55.85 14.23 34.14
C VAL A 4 -54.42 14.04 33.53
N ASP A 5 -54.39 13.32 32.40
CA ASP A 5 -53.61 13.56 31.15
C ASP A 5 -53.84 15.00 30.60
N PRO A 6 -53.07 15.63 29.65
CA PRO A 6 -52.39 15.01 28.48
C PRO A 6 -51.09 15.71 27.93
N PHE A 7 -50.44 15.09 26.93
CA PHE A 7 -49.49 15.71 25.96
C PHE A 7 -50.11 16.96 25.26
N PRO A 8 -49.35 17.99 24.76
CA PRO A 8 -48.51 17.85 23.55
C PRO A 8 -47.31 18.83 23.34
N ARG A 9 -46.61 18.56 22.22
CA ARG A 9 -45.50 19.21 21.49
C ARG A 9 -45.35 20.75 21.57
N THR A 10 -44.10 21.23 21.51
CA THR A 10 -43.64 22.22 20.49
C THR A 10 -42.10 22.33 20.44
N TYR A 11 -41.62 22.83 19.30
CA TYR A 11 -40.28 22.77 18.73
C TYR A 11 -39.36 23.90 19.20
N THR A 12 -38.04 23.68 19.20
CA THR A 12 -37.09 24.72 18.75
C THR A 12 -35.78 24.09 18.27
N LEU A 13 -35.49 24.30 16.98
CA LEU A 13 -34.20 24.07 16.33
C LEU A 13 -33.21 25.15 16.78
N ALA A 14 -32.05 24.77 17.29
CA ALA A 14 -30.92 25.68 17.49
C ALA A 14 -29.82 25.32 16.49
N THR A 15 -29.88 26.00 15.35
CA THR A 15 -28.85 26.02 14.31
C THR A 15 -27.75 26.99 14.74
N ALA A 16 -26.51 26.52 14.93
CA ALA A 16 -25.35 27.38 15.10
C ALA A 16 -24.54 27.39 13.80
N ALA A 17 -24.69 28.46 13.03
CA ALA A 17 -23.87 28.77 11.86
C ALA A 17 -22.57 29.50 12.27
N PRO A 18 -21.45 29.29 11.55
CA PRO A 18 -20.20 30.00 11.82
C PRO A 18 -20.24 31.45 11.32
N ALA A 19 -19.75 32.37 12.16
CA ALA A 19 -19.65 33.79 11.86
C ALA A 19 -18.47 34.09 10.91
N MET A 20 -18.81 34.70 9.78
CA MET A 20 -17.92 35.31 8.79
C MET A 20 -17.50 36.71 9.22
N ALA A 21 -16.21 37.02 9.20
CA ALA A 21 -15.70 38.40 9.26
C ALA A 21 -15.44 38.91 7.83
N LYS A 22 -16.18 39.94 7.43
CA LYS A 22 -16.00 40.70 6.18
C LYS A 22 -14.87 41.72 6.32
N LEU A 23 -14.03 41.83 5.31
CA LEU A 23 -13.27 43.05 5.01
C LEU A 23 -13.75 43.56 3.64
N GLN A 24 -14.21 44.81 3.66
CA GLN A 24 -14.83 45.52 2.55
C GLN A 24 -13.75 46.18 1.68
N ALA A 25 -13.91 46.08 0.36
CA ALA A 25 -13.14 46.81 -0.64
C ALA A 25 -13.67 48.25 -0.83
N THR A 26 -12.76 49.18 -1.15
CA THR A 26 -13.08 50.42 -1.87
C THR A 26 -12.12 50.54 -3.06
N ALA A 27 -12.70 50.84 -4.22
CA ALA A 27 -12.09 50.94 -5.54
C ALA A 27 -11.26 52.22 -5.70
N ASP A 28 -10.38 52.26 -6.70
CA ASP A 28 -10.32 53.34 -7.70
C ASP A 28 -9.46 52.94 -8.93
N THR A 29 -10.17 52.77 -10.06
CA THR A 29 -9.88 53.19 -11.45
C THR A 29 -8.47 53.04 -12.08
N ASN A 30 -8.33 52.20 -13.13
CA ASN A 30 -8.37 52.60 -14.56
C ASN A 30 -7.78 51.54 -15.53
N SER A 31 -8.63 51.12 -16.47
CA SER A 31 -8.46 50.77 -17.91
C SER A 31 -7.20 50.10 -18.48
N ILE A 32 -7.39 48.85 -18.92
CA ILE A 32 -7.10 48.20 -20.22
C ILE A 32 -6.06 48.87 -21.15
N GLU A 33 -4.99 48.13 -21.48
CA GLU A 33 -4.54 47.87 -22.86
C GLU A 33 -4.00 46.43 -22.98
N ASP A 34 -4.47 45.70 -24.00
CA ASP A 34 -3.90 44.45 -24.52
C ASP A 34 -2.45 44.65 -24.95
N ILE A 35 -1.64 43.59 -24.94
CA ILE A 35 -0.78 43.16 -26.06
C ILE A 35 0.06 41.94 -25.63
N ASP A 36 -0.17 40.84 -26.35
CA ASP A 36 0.73 39.71 -26.48
C ASP A 36 2.19 40.16 -26.73
N ARG A 37 3.11 39.72 -25.88
CA ARG A 37 4.45 39.16 -26.20
C ARG A 37 5.41 39.30 -25.00
N VAL A 38 6.32 38.32 -24.93
CA VAL A 38 7.67 38.34 -24.33
C VAL A 38 7.90 37.50 -23.07
N ASN A 39 8.50 36.34 -23.33
CA ASN A 39 9.56 35.62 -22.60
C ASN A 39 9.35 35.15 -21.15
N PHE A 40 8.91 33.90 -21.04
CA PHE A 40 9.17 33.04 -19.89
C PHE A 40 10.57 32.41 -20.03
N HIS A 41 11.61 33.09 -19.53
CA HIS A 41 12.90 32.44 -19.30
C HIS A 41 12.83 31.59 -18.02
N GLN A 42 12.40 30.33 -18.18
CA GLN A 42 12.54 29.30 -17.18
C GLN A 42 14.00 28.86 -17.10
N THR A 43 14.60 29.04 -15.94
CA THR A 43 15.95 28.58 -15.58
C THR A 43 16.02 27.05 -15.67
N GLN A 44 16.35 26.54 -16.85
CA GLN A 44 16.75 25.15 -17.04
C GLN A 44 18.10 24.92 -16.37
N ARG A 45 18.14 24.03 -15.37
CA ARG A 45 19.38 23.40 -14.93
C ARG A 45 19.94 22.60 -16.11
N ARG A 46 20.93 23.16 -16.81
CA ARG A 46 21.65 22.48 -17.88
C ARG A 46 22.37 21.26 -17.31
N CYS A 47 22.03 20.08 -17.83
CA CYS A 47 22.93 18.93 -17.83
C CYS A 47 24.24 19.36 -18.53
N PRO A 48 25.44 19.00 -18.03
CA PRO A 48 26.70 19.55 -18.55
C PRO A 48 27.16 18.93 -19.87
N TYR A 49 26.26 18.30 -20.64
CA TYR A 49 26.59 17.81 -21.99
C TYR A 49 26.01 18.75 -23.04
N SER A 50 26.56 19.95 -23.14
CA SER A 50 26.36 20.81 -24.31
C SER A 50 27.54 21.76 -24.46
N LEU A 51 28.67 21.19 -24.83
CA LEU A 51 29.74 21.84 -25.59
C LEU A 51 30.64 20.72 -26.09
N LEU A 52 30.34 20.20 -27.28
CA LEU A 52 31.34 19.49 -28.06
C LEU A 52 31.58 20.28 -29.33
N ASP A 53 32.84 20.65 -29.44
CA ASP A 53 33.51 21.29 -30.53
C ASP A 53 33.24 20.52 -31.83
N THR A 54 32.95 21.23 -32.91
CA THR A 54 32.75 20.63 -34.23
C THR A 54 34.12 20.38 -34.85
N SER A 55 34.83 19.35 -34.37
CA SER A 55 35.95 18.76 -35.11
C SER A 55 35.41 17.72 -36.09
N GLU A 56 35.89 17.77 -37.33
CA GLU A 56 35.53 16.82 -38.39
C GLU A 56 35.86 15.38 -37.93
N SER A 57 34.88 14.65 -37.41
CA SER A 57 35.05 13.26 -36.99
C SER A 57 35.13 12.36 -38.22
N SER A 58 36.06 11.42 -38.22
CA SER A 58 36.26 10.53 -39.35
C SER A 58 35.06 9.58 -39.49
N SER A 59 34.73 9.17 -40.72
CA SER A 59 33.62 8.23 -40.97
C SER A 59 33.77 6.87 -40.26
N ALA A 60 34.95 6.55 -39.73
CA ALA A 60 35.20 5.37 -38.91
C ALA A 60 34.70 5.58 -37.47
N ASP A 61 34.97 6.74 -36.89
CA ASP A 61 34.56 7.08 -35.51
C ASP A 61 33.03 7.09 -35.35
N ILE A 62 32.31 7.59 -36.35
CA ILE A 62 30.84 7.61 -36.36
C ILE A 62 30.26 6.19 -36.43
N LYS A 63 30.88 5.30 -37.22
CA LYS A 63 30.43 3.90 -37.36
C LYS A 63 30.66 3.11 -36.08
N GLU A 64 31.80 3.32 -35.43
CA GLU A 64 32.10 2.70 -34.14
C GLU A 64 31.12 3.19 -33.07
N GLU A 65 30.81 4.49 -33.03
CA GLU A 65 29.81 5.04 -32.09
C GLU A 65 28.41 4.47 -32.34
N ASP A 66 28.01 4.31 -33.60
CA ASP A 66 26.71 3.72 -33.97
C ASP A 66 26.65 2.22 -33.64
N GLU A 67 27.75 1.49 -33.80
CA GLU A 67 27.86 0.09 -33.38
C GLU A 67 27.79 -0.03 -31.85
N LEU A 68 28.51 0.83 -31.13
CA LEU A 68 28.44 0.94 -29.67
C LEU A 68 27.01 1.26 -29.19
N LYS A 69 26.31 2.19 -29.84
CA LYS A 69 24.90 2.51 -29.53
C LYS A 69 23.99 1.31 -29.73
N ARG A 70 24.18 0.54 -30.80
CA ARG A 70 23.40 -0.69 -31.05
C ARG A 70 23.67 -1.80 -30.04
N LEU A 71 24.87 -1.86 -29.47
CA LEU A 71 25.23 -2.83 -28.44
C LEU A 71 24.78 -2.42 -27.03
N LEU A 72 24.75 -1.12 -26.73
CA LEU A 72 24.46 -0.60 -25.39
C LEU A 72 22.97 -0.31 -25.15
N ILE A 73 22.21 0.04 -26.19
CA ILE A 73 20.81 0.43 -26.06
C ILE A 73 19.92 -0.78 -26.36
N PRO A 74 19.10 -1.24 -25.39
CA PRO A 74 18.12 -2.30 -25.65
C PRO A 74 17.17 -1.89 -26.77
N ARG A 75 16.70 -2.85 -27.57
CA ARG A 75 15.69 -2.52 -28.57
C ARG A 75 14.42 -2.08 -27.87
N ILE A 76 13.70 -1.12 -28.46
CA ILE A 76 12.46 -0.60 -27.87
C ILE A 76 11.44 -1.73 -27.73
N GLU A 77 11.47 -2.70 -28.65
CA GLU A 77 10.62 -3.89 -28.65
C GLU A 77 10.93 -4.85 -27.50
N ASP A 78 12.14 -4.80 -26.94
CA ASP A 78 12.57 -5.63 -25.80
C ASP A 78 12.20 -4.98 -24.45
N LEU A 79 11.79 -3.71 -24.44
CA LEU A 79 11.37 -3.02 -23.22
C LEU A 79 9.95 -3.44 -22.84
N PRO A 80 9.65 -3.62 -21.54
CA PRO A 80 8.29 -3.87 -21.10
C PRO A 80 7.41 -2.66 -21.41
N SER A 81 6.13 -2.89 -21.74
CA SER A 81 5.21 -1.80 -22.11
C SER A 81 4.99 -0.77 -20.99
N ALA A 82 5.20 -1.19 -19.73
CA ALA A 82 5.22 -0.35 -18.57
C ALA A 82 6.33 -0.81 -17.61
N PRO A 83 6.94 0.11 -16.85
CA PRO A 83 7.86 -0.28 -15.79
C PRO A 83 7.16 -1.16 -14.75
N PRO A 84 7.88 -2.09 -14.10
CA PRO A 84 7.31 -2.92 -13.04
C PRO A 84 6.81 -2.06 -11.89
N SER A 85 5.78 -2.54 -11.19
CA SER A 85 5.27 -1.82 -10.02
C SER A 85 6.28 -1.83 -8.88
N ALA A 86 6.15 -0.89 -7.92
CA ALA A 86 6.98 -0.89 -6.72
C ALA A 86 6.83 -2.16 -5.87
N VAL A 87 5.72 -2.88 -6.04
CA VAL A 87 5.49 -4.18 -5.43
C VAL A 87 6.38 -5.22 -6.10
N ASP A 88 6.30 -5.31 -7.42
CA ASP A 88 6.99 -6.34 -8.22
C ASP A 88 8.51 -6.14 -8.19
N SER A 89 8.97 -4.89 -8.13
CA SER A 89 10.40 -4.58 -8.10
C SER A 89 11.05 -4.85 -6.74
N ASN A 90 10.31 -4.64 -5.65
CA ASN A 90 10.89 -4.64 -4.29
C ASN A 90 10.58 -5.93 -3.51
N PHE A 91 9.56 -6.68 -3.92
CA PHE A 91 9.08 -7.85 -3.19
C PHE A 91 9.03 -9.09 -4.07
N VAL A 92 9.38 -10.23 -3.46
CA VAL A 92 9.06 -11.55 -4.01
C VAL A 92 7.80 -12.06 -3.34
N THR A 93 6.74 -12.30 -4.12
CA THR A 93 5.47 -12.80 -3.62
C THR A 93 5.47 -14.33 -3.55
N TYR A 94 5.23 -14.84 -2.35
CA TYR A 94 4.97 -16.25 -2.11
C TYR A 94 3.52 -16.45 -1.63
N TYR A 95 3.02 -17.67 -1.73
CA TYR A 95 1.70 -18.08 -1.26
C TYR A 95 1.82 -19.17 -0.20
N ALA A 96 1.02 -19.04 0.84
CA ALA A 96 0.84 -20.01 1.91
C ALA A 96 -0.56 -20.63 1.76
N PRO A 97 -0.70 -21.73 1.00
CA PRO A 97 -1.97 -22.44 0.91
C PRO A 97 -2.30 -23.14 2.23
N ASP A 98 -3.58 -23.18 2.58
CA ASP A 98 -4.06 -24.01 3.69
C ASP A 98 -4.53 -25.37 3.14
N PHE A 99 -3.73 -26.41 3.35
CA PHE A 99 -4.06 -27.77 2.91
C PHE A 99 -5.19 -28.41 3.70
N MET A 100 -5.49 -27.91 4.91
CA MET A 100 -6.60 -28.42 5.73
C MET A 100 -7.92 -27.74 5.35
N LYS A 101 -7.85 -26.48 4.93
CA LYS A 101 -9.02 -25.70 4.49
C LYS A 101 -8.74 -25.10 3.10
N PRO A 102 -9.10 -25.80 2.02
CA PRO A 102 -8.88 -25.33 0.66
C PRO A 102 -9.49 -23.93 0.45
N GLY A 103 -8.74 -23.05 -0.22
CA GLY A 103 -9.18 -21.68 -0.49
C GLY A 103 -8.97 -20.70 0.67
N HIS A 104 -8.25 -21.09 1.73
CA HIS A 104 -7.81 -20.17 2.80
C HIS A 104 -6.37 -19.67 2.58
N ASP A 105 -6.06 -19.34 1.32
CA ASP A 105 -4.71 -19.00 0.89
C ASP A 105 -4.31 -17.58 1.33
N GLN A 106 -3.07 -17.43 1.77
CA GLN A 106 -2.48 -16.15 2.16
C GLN A 106 -1.26 -15.87 1.29
N TYR A 107 -0.90 -14.60 1.12
CA TYR A 107 0.36 -14.24 0.50
C TYR A 107 1.39 -13.79 1.53
N VAL A 108 2.67 -14.05 1.22
CA VAL A 108 3.84 -13.60 1.95
C VAL A 108 4.75 -12.87 0.97
N ARG A 109 4.85 -11.55 1.09
CA ARG A 109 5.70 -10.72 0.25
C ARG A 109 7.01 -10.42 0.95
N ARG A 110 8.10 -10.99 0.44
CA ARG A 110 9.44 -10.86 1.02
C ARG A 110 10.20 -9.71 0.37
N HIS A 111 10.60 -8.74 1.17
CA HIS A 111 11.53 -7.69 0.75
C HIS A 111 12.99 -8.16 0.86
N ALA A 112 13.90 -7.55 0.08
CA ALA A 112 15.34 -7.80 0.14
C ALA A 112 15.93 -7.56 1.54
N ASN A 113 15.41 -6.57 2.28
CA ASN A 113 15.80 -6.24 3.66
C ASN A 113 15.41 -7.31 4.70
N GLY A 114 14.72 -8.37 4.28
CA GLY A 114 14.36 -9.46 5.16
C GLY A 114 12.97 -9.38 5.79
N LEU A 115 12.25 -8.27 5.57
CA LEU A 115 10.87 -8.09 6.04
C LEU A 115 9.89 -8.90 5.20
N CYS A 116 8.88 -9.46 5.86
CA CYS A 116 7.75 -10.13 5.22
C CYS A 116 6.47 -9.33 5.47
N VAL A 117 5.75 -9.00 4.40
CA VAL A 117 4.40 -8.45 4.45
C VAL A 117 3.41 -9.59 4.26
N ILE A 118 2.46 -9.72 5.17
CA ILE A 118 1.44 -10.78 5.17
C ILE A 118 0.10 -10.19 4.78
N GLY A 119 -0.67 -10.91 3.97
CA GLY A 119 -2.06 -10.58 3.66
C GLY A 119 -2.83 -11.76 3.06
N ILE A 120 -4.05 -11.50 2.64
CA ILE A 120 -4.95 -12.53 2.09
C ILE A 120 -4.77 -12.62 0.58
N ALA A 121 -4.63 -13.84 0.03
CA ALA A 121 -4.52 -14.03 -1.41
C ALA A 121 -5.85 -13.72 -2.11
N SER A 122 -5.81 -13.17 -3.31
CA SER A 122 -7.02 -12.84 -4.11
C SER A 122 -7.92 -14.06 -4.39
N THR A 123 -7.40 -15.28 -4.30
CA THR A 123 -8.14 -16.54 -4.46
C THR A 123 -8.95 -16.95 -3.24
N HIS A 124 -8.74 -16.27 -2.09
CA HIS A 124 -9.28 -16.67 -0.80
C HIS A 124 -10.82 -16.64 -0.76
N VAL A 125 -11.42 -17.61 -0.08
CA VAL A 125 -12.88 -17.81 -0.01
C VAL A 125 -13.63 -16.60 0.57
N ALA A 126 -13.04 -15.88 1.53
CA ALA A 126 -13.62 -14.66 2.11
C ALA A 126 -13.99 -13.57 1.09
N PHE A 127 -13.33 -13.55 -0.09
CA PHE A 127 -13.66 -12.59 -1.15
C PHE A 127 -14.80 -13.05 -2.06
N LYS A 128 -15.21 -14.32 -1.95
CA LYS A 128 -16.29 -14.94 -2.74
C LYS A 128 -17.62 -14.99 -1.98
N ASP A 129 -17.60 -14.78 -0.67
CA ASP A 129 -18.80 -14.77 0.17
C ASP A 129 -19.77 -13.65 -0.22
N GLU A 130 -21.06 -13.99 -0.28
CA GLU A 130 -22.12 -13.02 -0.56
C GLU A 130 -22.24 -12.01 0.59
N GLY A 131 -22.02 -10.74 0.29
CA GLY A 131 -21.99 -9.66 1.29
C GLY A 131 -20.60 -9.15 1.63
N GLY A 132 -19.54 -9.79 1.10
CA GLY A 132 -18.17 -9.30 1.21
C GLY A 132 -17.63 -9.30 2.65
N ILE A 133 -16.49 -8.63 2.83
CA ILE A 133 -15.86 -8.49 4.13
C ILE A 133 -16.56 -7.39 4.93
N THR A 134 -17.00 -7.73 6.14
CA THR A 134 -17.76 -6.84 7.02
C THR A 134 -16.89 -6.24 8.14
N ALA A 135 -15.89 -6.98 8.62
CA ALA A 135 -15.02 -6.51 9.71
C ALA A 135 -13.66 -7.24 9.74
N VAL A 136 -12.65 -6.57 10.28
CA VAL A 136 -11.35 -7.17 10.62
C VAL A 136 -11.08 -6.93 12.11
N ASP A 137 -10.81 -8.02 12.83
CA ASP A 137 -10.61 -8.03 14.28
C ASP A 137 -9.21 -8.54 14.62
N PHE A 138 -8.36 -7.65 15.17
CA PHE A 138 -7.00 -8.00 15.61
C PHE A 138 -6.96 -8.56 17.04
N ASN A 139 -8.09 -8.63 17.74
CA ASN A 139 -8.18 -9.27 19.04
C ASN A 139 -8.34 -10.78 18.89
N VAL A 140 -7.21 -11.45 18.67
CA VAL A 140 -7.16 -12.91 18.47
C VAL A 140 -6.49 -13.62 19.65
N GLY A 141 -7.26 -14.52 20.27
CA GLY A 141 -6.81 -15.31 21.42
C GLY A 141 -6.95 -14.53 22.73
N LYS A 142 -5.84 -14.26 23.42
CA LYS A 142 -5.80 -13.60 24.73
C LYS A 142 -5.25 -12.17 24.71
N SER A 143 -4.94 -11.62 23.53
CA SER A 143 -4.28 -10.33 23.42
C SER A 143 -4.56 -9.70 22.06
N ASP A 144 -4.84 -8.41 22.08
CA ASP A 144 -5.00 -7.60 20.87
C ASP A 144 -3.66 -7.30 20.21
N ARG A 145 -3.58 -7.54 18.90
CA ARG A 145 -2.36 -7.30 18.10
C ARG A 145 -2.20 -5.84 17.71
N SER A 146 -3.29 -5.06 17.64
CA SER A 146 -3.25 -3.63 17.34
C SER A 146 -2.47 -2.85 18.40
N GLY A 147 -2.58 -3.24 19.67
CA GLY A 147 -1.85 -2.60 20.76
C GLY A 147 -0.33 -2.82 20.76
N ILE A 148 0.21 -3.68 19.88
CA ILE A 148 1.63 -4.03 19.87
C ILE A 148 2.42 -2.96 19.10
N LYS A 149 3.06 -2.06 19.86
CA LYS A 149 3.95 -1.03 19.30
C LYS A 149 5.41 -1.38 19.54
N VAL A 150 6.09 -1.79 18.47
CA VAL A 150 7.51 -2.11 18.47
C VAL A 150 8.35 -0.85 18.38
N THR A 151 9.28 -0.65 19.33
CA THR A 151 10.08 0.58 19.41
C THR A 151 11.58 0.33 19.51
N GLY A 152 12.36 1.25 18.95
CA GLY A 152 13.83 1.30 19.05
C GLY A 152 14.58 0.23 18.25
N LYS A 153 15.91 0.41 18.13
CA LYS A 153 16.81 -0.50 17.38
C LYS A 153 16.73 -1.96 17.85
N ARG A 154 16.43 -2.18 19.13
CA ARG A 154 16.32 -3.52 19.73
C ARG A 154 14.91 -4.12 19.65
N LYS A 155 13.97 -3.49 18.92
CA LYS A 155 12.58 -3.94 18.74
C LYS A 155 11.91 -4.27 20.08
N LYS A 156 11.98 -3.34 21.03
CA LYS A 156 11.35 -3.50 22.34
C LYS A 156 9.85 -3.73 22.15
N ASN A 157 9.28 -4.64 22.93
CA ASN A 157 7.88 -5.10 22.86
C ASN A 157 7.51 -5.95 21.63
N ALA A 158 8.45 -6.27 20.73
CA ALA A 158 8.15 -7.15 19.61
C ALA A 158 7.83 -8.56 20.11
N GLN A 159 6.63 -9.03 19.78
CA GLN A 159 6.20 -10.38 20.10
C GLN A 159 6.70 -11.35 19.03
N HIS A 160 7.22 -12.50 19.46
CA HIS A 160 7.64 -13.56 18.54
C HIS A 160 6.46 -14.48 18.24
N PHE A 161 6.16 -14.66 16.97
CA PHE A 161 5.10 -15.52 16.45
C PHE A 161 5.68 -16.72 15.72
N GLU A 162 4.98 -17.83 15.87
CA GLU A 162 5.14 -19.04 15.05
C GLU A 162 4.30 -18.92 13.77
N SER A 163 4.63 -19.69 12.74
CA SER A 163 3.95 -19.64 11.43
C SER A 163 2.43 -19.84 11.51
N ASN A 164 1.94 -20.62 12.47
CA ASN A 164 0.52 -20.89 12.66
C ASN A 164 -0.21 -19.90 13.59
N SER A 165 0.50 -18.92 14.16
CA SER A 165 -0.07 -17.92 15.07
C SER A 165 -1.12 -17.08 14.36
N ALA A 166 -2.24 -16.82 15.04
CA ALA A 166 -3.31 -15.97 14.49
C ALA A 166 -2.90 -14.48 14.56
N LEU A 167 -3.07 -13.77 13.45
CA LEU A 167 -2.86 -12.31 13.35
C LEU A 167 -4.16 -11.54 13.54
N CYS A 168 -5.21 -11.92 12.81
CA CYS A 168 -6.53 -11.32 12.89
C CYS A 168 -7.61 -12.32 12.47
N LYS A 169 -8.86 -11.93 12.71
CA LYS A 169 -10.06 -12.61 12.23
C LYS A 169 -10.77 -11.68 11.25
N VAL A 170 -10.93 -12.14 10.02
CA VAL A 170 -11.71 -11.45 8.98
C VAL A 170 -13.11 -12.03 8.97
N SER A 171 -14.11 -11.20 9.18
CA SER A 171 -15.51 -11.61 9.22
C SER A 171 -16.18 -11.21 7.91
N THR A 172 -16.98 -12.12 7.37
CA THR A 172 -17.96 -11.84 6.32
C THR A 172 -19.34 -11.77 6.95
N LYS A 173 -20.40 -11.70 6.15
CA LYS A 173 -21.78 -11.73 6.65
C LYS A 173 -22.10 -13.01 7.42
N ASP A 174 -21.62 -14.15 6.91
CA ASP A 174 -22.02 -15.47 7.41
C ASP A 174 -20.87 -16.22 8.12
N ASN A 175 -19.61 -15.91 7.78
CA ASN A 175 -18.44 -16.66 8.23
C ASN A 175 -17.37 -15.79 8.89
N SER A 176 -16.41 -16.44 9.53
CA SER A 176 -15.19 -15.78 10.00
C SER A 176 -13.94 -16.62 9.70
N TYR A 177 -12.89 -15.93 9.30
CA TYR A 177 -11.66 -16.50 8.76
C TYR A 177 -10.47 -16.04 9.59
N VAL A 178 -9.73 -16.99 10.15
CA VAL A 178 -8.52 -16.69 10.92
C VAL A 178 -7.34 -16.59 9.97
N VAL A 179 -6.74 -15.40 9.92
CA VAL A 179 -5.51 -15.13 9.18
C VAL A 179 -4.32 -15.49 10.08
N ARG A 180 -3.34 -16.20 9.53
CA ARG A 180 -2.16 -16.69 10.24
C ARG A 180 -0.91 -15.91 9.85
N CYS A 181 0.14 -16.05 10.65
CA CYS A 181 1.40 -15.36 10.42
C CYS A 181 2.16 -15.88 9.19
N CYS A 182 1.97 -17.16 8.82
CA CYS A 182 2.64 -17.91 7.75
C CYS A 182 4.17 -18.05 7.88
N VAL A 183 4.80 -17.13 8.59
CA VAL A 183 6.24 -17.00 8.77
C VAL A 183 6.54 -16.88 10.26
N LYS A 184 7.49 -17.67 10.75
CA LYS A 184 8.02 -17.51 12.11
C LYS A 184 8.87 -16.24 12.21
N GLY A 185 8.60 -15.39 13.19
CA GLY A 185 9.29 -14.10 13.30
C GLY A 185 8.73 -13.15 14.33
N SER A 186 9.34 -11.97 14.44
CA SER A 186 8.83 -10.90 15.30
C SER A 186 7.76 -10.08 14.58
N LEU A 187 6.58 -9.95 15.15
CA LEU A 187 5.57 -9.00 14.69
C LEU A 187 6.07 -7.58 14.92
N LEU A 188 6.10 -6.77 13.87
CA LEU A 188 6.48 -5.36 13.93
C LEU A 188 5.27 -4.43 13.94
N GLU A 189 4.28 -4.77 13.13
CA GLU A 189 3.13 -3.90 12.85
C GLU A 189 1.95 -4.74 12.35
N VAL A 190 0.74 -4.33 12.74
CA VAL A 190 -0.51 -4.74 12.09
C VAL A 190 -1.19 -3.52 11.51
N ASN A 191 -1.97 -3.70 10.46
CA ASN A 191 -2.67 -2.59 9.81
C ASN A 191 -3.98 -2.26 10.54
N GLU A 192 -3.88 -1.39 11.55
CA GLU A 192 -5.03 -0.95 12.36
C GLU A 192 -6.14 -0.30 11.52
N ARG A 193 -5.82 0.25 10.35
CA ARG A 193 -6.81 0.88 9.45
C ARG A 193 -7.89 -0.10 8.99
N LEU A 194 -7.58 -1.40 8.95
CA LEU A 194 -8.55 -2.43 8.56
C LEU A 194 -9.71 -2.59 9.56
N ILE A 195 -9.56 -2.08 10.78
CA ILE A 195 -10.64 -2.07 11.79
C ILE A 195 -11.76 -1.13 11.33
N GLU A 196 -11.40 0.03 10.79
CA GLU A 196 -12.35 1.05 10.31
C GLU A 196 -12.69 0.85 8.82
N HIS A 197 -11.73 0.36 8.04
CA HIS A 197 -11.79 0.25 6.58
C HIS A 197 -11.47 -1.19 6.09
N PRO A 198 -12.33 -2.17 6.36
CA PRO A 198 -12.12 -3.56 5.95
C PRO A 198 -12.06 -3.74 4.42
N GLU A 199 -12.68 -2.83 3.65
CA GLU A 199 -12.70 -2.84 2.19
C GLU A 199 -11.32 -2.75 1.54
N LEU A 200 -10.32 -2.23 2.26
CA LEU A 200 -8.94 -2.11 1.79
C LEU A 200 -8.31 -3.47 1.46
N LEU A 201 -8.78 -4.54 2.11
CA LEU A 201 -8.35 -5.91 1.81
C LEU A 201 -8.65 -6.31 0.35
N ILE A 202 -9.65 -5.69 -0.27
CA ILE A 202 -10.07 -5.96 -1.65
C ILE A 202 -9.57 -4.84 -2.58
N SER A 203 -9.90 -3.59 -2.24
CA SER A 203 -9.66 -2.44 -3.12
C SER A 203 -8.17 -2.09 -3.26
N SER A 204 -7.35 -2.43 -2.26
CA SER A 204 -5.93 -2.08 -2.23
C SER A 204 -5.04 -3.20 -1.66
N ALA A 205 -5.37 -4.46 -1.97
CA ALA A 205 -4.65 -5.64 -1.46
C ALA A 205 -3.12 -5.55 -1.62
N GLU A 206 -2.65 -4.95 -2.72
CA GLU A 206 -1.22 -4.83 -3.02
C GLU A 206 -0.50 -3.71 -2.26
N ARG A 207 -1.23 -2.73 -1.72
CA ARG A 207 -0.66 -1.55 -1.08
C ARG A 207 -1.14 -1.42 0.36
N GLU A 208 -2.35 -0.91 0.54
CA GLU A 208 -2.88 -0.52 1.85
C GLU A 208 -3.66 -1.65 2.52
N GLY A 209 -3.94 -2.75 1.81
CA GLY A 209 -4.67 -3.92 2.29
C GLY A 209 -3.80 -5.01 2.91
N TYR A 210 -2.56 -4.71 3.34
CA TYR A 210 -1.76 -5.68 4.08
C TYR A 210 -2.31 -5.88 5.49
N ILE A 211 -2.04 -7.04 6.10
CA ILE A 211 -2.52 -7.39 7.43
C ILE A 211 -1.45 -7.12 8.49
N GLY A 212 -0.21 -7.50 8.20
CA GLY A 212 0.89 -7.27 9.14
C GLY A 212 2.28 -7.43 8.54
N ILE A 213 3.25 -6.91 9.26
CA ILE A 213 4.67 -6.93 8.90
C ILE A 213 5.43 -7.76 9.93
N ILE A 214 6.09 -8.80 9.44
CA ILE A 214 6.85 -9.76 10.24
C ILE A 214 8.33 -9.66 9.87
N MET A 215 9.19 -9.63 10.89
CA MET A 215 10.63 -9.83 10.69
C MET A 215 11.05 -11.25 11.11
N PRO A 216 11.20 -12.19 10.16
CA PRO A 216 11.78 -13.49 10.44
C PRO A 216 13.27 -13.39 10.80
N LYS A 217 13.76 -14.41 11.51
CA LYS A 217 15.21 -14.58 11.67
C LYS A 217 15.82 -15.07 10.36
N PRO A 218 17.00 -14.56 9.95
CA PRO A 218 17.66 -15.03 8.72
C PRO A 218 17.86 -16.55 8.67
N ALA A 219 18.16 -17.17 9.80
CA ALA A 219 18.36 -18.62 9.91
C ALA A 219 17.08 -19.46 9.70
N GLU A 220 15.89 -18.89 9.96
CA GLU A 220 14.60 -19.60 9.87
C GLU A 220 13.96 -19.45 8.48
N TRP A 221 14.45 -18.51 7.66
CA TRP A 221 13.88 -18.24 6.33
C TRP A 221 13.98 -19.41 5.35
N PRO A 222 15.10 -20.15 5.20
CA PRO A 222 15.18 -21.26 4.26
C PRO A 222 14.10 -22.33 4.51
N THR A 223 13.88 -22.69 5.78
CA THR A 223 12.84 -23.63 6.19
C THR A 223 11.44 -23.09 5.90
N THR A 224 11.21 -21.81 6.21
CA THR A 224 9.91 -21.17 5.94
C THR A 224 9.64 -21.13 4.43
N LYS A 225 10.63 -20.73 3.63
CA LYS A 225 10.52 -20.65 2.17
C LYS A 225 10.15 -22.00 1.53
N ALA A 226 10.65 -23.11 2.06
CA ALA A 226 10.31 -24.44 1.56
C ALA A 226 8.82 -24.81 1.74
N SER A 227 8.12 -24.17 2.68
CA SER A 227 6.68 -24.36 2.89
C SER A 227 5.80 -23.44 2.05
N LEU A 228 6.39 -22.47 1.33
CA LEU A 228 5.69 -21.46 0.56
C LEU A 228 5.83 -21.70 -0.94
N LEU A 229 4.80 -21.35 -1.70
CA LEU A 229 4.75 -21.50 -3.16
C LEU A 229 5.06 -20.18 -3.87
N LEU A 230 5.72 -20.23 -5.02
CA LEU A 230 5.91 -19.08 -5.91
C LEU A 230 4.83 -19.05 -7.00
N LEU A 231 4.48 -17.85 -7.47
CA LEU A 231 3.63 -17.69 -8.65
C LEU A 231 4.35 -18.33 -9.85
N GLY A 232 3.76 -19.35 -10.47
CA GLY A 232 4.38 -20.11 -11.57
C GLY A 232 4.74 -21.59 -11.27
N GLN A 233 4.35 -22.11 -10.11
CA GLN A 233 4.47 -23.54 -9.75
C GLN A 233 3.10 -24.26 -9.71
N GLN A 234 2.07 -23.72 -10.36
CA GLN A 234 0.77 -24.38 -10.54
C GLN A 234 0.75 -25.24 -11.80
#